data_AF-A0A164DXH9-F1
#
_entry.id   AF-A0A164DXH9-F1
#
_cell.length_a   1.000
_cell.length_b   1.000
_cell.length_c   1.000
_cell.angle_alpha   90.00
_cell.angle_beta   90.00
_cell.angle_gamma   90.00
#
_symmetry.space_group_name_H-M   'P 1'
#
loop_
_entity.id
_entity.type
_entity.pdbx_description
1 polymer ?
#
loop_
_entity_poly.entity_id
_entity_poly.type
_entity_poly.pdbx_seq_one_letter_code
_entity_poly.pdbx_strand_id
1 'polypeptide(L)'
;RTVAKDLKETPDSEKDNLERLAIIGRVLPMFSLDELKSLWQEVKTLDYPTMTLFVDCVVQSGSNPAVMLIKELVETEQITGAKATWALAALGYFAKTPTRQLLHEFINLLKSRPVQASTEMKQTTLASIADLLNSVCGSRFLAAKKYPVSVMGDFCDHK
;
A
#
# COMPACT_ATOMS: atom_id res chain seq x y z
N ARG A 1 1.70 20.59 6.04
CA ARG A 1 0.97 19.62 5.19
C ARG A 1 -0.29 19.20 5.93
N THR A 2 -1.47 19.31 5.30
CA THR A 2 -2.78 19.07 5.92
C THR A 2 -2.91 17.66 6.51
N VAL A 3 -2.45 16.62 5.81
CA VAL A 3 -2.57 15.22 6.27
C VAL A 3 -1.91 14.93 7.63
N ALA A 4 -0.65 15.36 7.84
CA ALA A 4 0.03 15.13 9.12
C ALA A 4 -0.60 15.93 10.27
N LYS A 5 -1.22 17.07 9.96
CA LYS A 5 -1.96 17.88 10.93
C LYS A 5 -3.29 17.20 11.28
N ASP A 6 -4.04 16.75 10.28
CA ASP A 6 -5.33 16.07 10.46
C ASP A 6 -5.19 14.77 11.26
N LEU A 7 -4.06 14.06 11.12
CA LEU A 7 -3.74 12.87 11.91
C LEU A 7 -3.37 13.16 13.37
N LYS A 8 -2.92 14.39 13.70
CA LYS A 8 -2.47 14.77 15.06
C LYS A 8 -3.59 15.34 15.93
N GLU A 9 -4.61 15.92 15.32
CA GLU A 9 -5.66 16.61 16.05
C GLU A 9 -6.65 15.60 16.66
N THR A 10 -6.86 15.68 17.98
CA THR A 10 -7.96 14.98 18.65
C THR A 10 -9.30 15.60 18.23
N PRO A 11 -10.20 14.82 17.64
CA PRO A 11 -11.46 15.30 17.08
C PRO A 11 -12.58 15.30 18.11
N ASP A 12 -13.37 16.37 18.13
CA ASP A 12 -14.44 16.58 19.12
C ASP A 12 -15.78 15.91 18.74
N SER A 13 -15.87 15.29 17.54
CA SER A 13 -17.07 14.54 17.09
C SER A 13 -16.78 13.43 16.07
N GLU A 14 -17.64 12.41 15.99
CA GLU A 14 -17.53 11.32 15.00
C GLU A 14 -17.67 11.81 13.55
N LYS A 15 -18.49 12.84 13.31
CA LYS A 15 -18.67 13.42 11.97
C LYS A 15 -17.39 14.07 11.45
N ASP A 16 -16.62 14.73 12.31
CA ASP A 16 -15.33 15.33 11.98
C ASP A 16 -14.30 14.26 11.57
N ASN A 17 -14.34 13.08 12.20
CA ASN A 17 -13.45 11.95 11.86
C ASN A 17 -13.65 11.42 10.45
N LEU A 18 -14.90 11.23 10.05
CA LEU A 18 -15.23 10.70 8.74
C LEU A 18 -14.83 11.69 7.64
N GLU A 19 -15.04 12.99 7.86
CA GLU A 19 -14.65 14.03 6.92
C GLU A 19 -13.12 14.10 6.74
N ARG A 20 -12.36 14.05 7.84
CA ARG A 20 -10.88 14.00 7.81
C ARG A 20 -10.36 12.76 7.10
N LEU A 21 -10.88 11.58 7.43
CA LEU A 21 -10.48 10.33 6.77
C LEU A 21 -10.81 10.35 5.27
N ALA A 22 -11.95 10.94 4.88
CA ALA A 22 -12.30 11.11 3.48
C ALA A 22 -11.33 12.05 2.75
N ILE A 23 -10.87 13.13 3.39
CA ILE A 23 -9.85 14.03 2.83
C ILE A 23 -8.53 13.26 2.66
N ILE A 24 -8.07 12.55 3.69
CA ILE A 24 -6.85 11.74 3.65
C ILE A 24 -6.91 10.73 2.51
N GLY A 25 -8.03 10.01 2.34
CA GLY A 25 -8.23 9.03 1.27
C GLY A 25 -8.21 9.62 -0.15
N ARG A 26 -8.55 10.90 -0.32
CA ARG A 26 -8.45 11.61 -1.61
C ARG A 26 -7.06 12.15 -1.88
N VAL A 27 -6.38 12.62 -0.84
CA VAL A 27 -5.11 13.35 -0.95
C VAL A 27 -3.92 12.41 -1.00
N LEU A 28 -3.87 11.36 -0.17
CA LEU A 28 -2.75 10.42 -0.12
C LEU A 28 -2.40 9.76 -1.46
N PRO A 29 -3.37 9.31 -2.30
CA PRO A 29 -3.04 8.72 -3.60
C PRO A 29 -2.28 9.67 -4.54
N MET A 30 -2.35 10.98 -4.31
CA MET A 30 -1.70 12.02 -5.14
C MET A 30 -0.23 12.26 -4.75
N PHE A 31 0.22 11.72 -3.61
CA PHE A 31 1.57 11.98 -3.11
C PHE A 31 2.60 11.16 -3.89
N SER A 32 3.73 11.78 -4.17
CA SER A 32 4.94 11.09 -4.62
C SER A 32 5.55 10.24 -3.50
N LEU A 33 6.47 9.35 -3.86
CA LEU A 33 7.15 8.49 -2.88
C LEU A 33 7.95 9.33 -1.88
N ASP A 34 8.64 10.38 -2.34
CA ASP A 34 9.44 11.25 -1.47
C ASP A 34 8.57 12.03 -0.48
N GLU A 35 7.39 12.49 -0.91
CA GLU A 35 6.43 13.15 -0.03
C GLU A 35 5.87 12.18 1.03
N LEU A 36 5.56 10.94 0.63
CA LEU A 36 5.12 9.89 1.55
C LEU A 36 6.22 9.51 2.56
N LYS A 37 7.47 9.41 2.11
CA LYS A 37 8.64 9.17 2.98
C LYS A 37 8.84 10.32 3.98
N SER A 38 8.72 11.55 3.51
CA SER A 38 8.82 12.73 4.36
C SER A 38 7.70 12.76 5.41
N LEU A 39 6.46 12.46 5.02
CA LEU A 39 5.36 12.30 5.97
C LEU A 39 5.62 11.18 6.98
N TRP A 40 6.16 10.05 6.52
CA TRP A 40 6.51 8.94 7.40
C TRP A 40 7.53 9.36 8.47
N GLN A 41 8.54 10.17 8.13
CA GLN A 41 9.49 10.68 9.13
C GLN A 41 8.82 11.51 10.22
N GLU A 42 7.76 12.25 9.88
CA GLU A 42 6.98 13.05 10.83
C GLU A 42 6.04 12.19 11.69
N VAL A 43 5.44 11.15 11.10
CA VAL A 43 4.41 10.33 11.75
C VAL A 43 5.00 9.21 12.60
N LYS A 44 6.15 8.64 12.23
CA LYS A 44 6.78 7.53 12.95
C LYS A 44 7.20 7.87 14.38
N THR A 45 7.31 9.16 14.71
CA THR A 45 7.66 9.64 16.05
C THR A 45 6.43 9.93 16.91
N LEU A 46 5.22 9.77 16.37
CA LEU A 46 3.96 9.93 17.09
C LEU A 46 3.59 8.63 17.82
N ASP A 47 2.44 8.63 18.49
CA ASP A 47 1.92 7.45 19.17
C ASP A 47 1.61 6.30 18.19
N TYR A 48 1.66 5.07 18.71
CA TYR A 48 1.50 3.85 17.92
C TYR A 48 0.14 3.77 17.17
N PRO A 49 -1.01 4.15 17.76
CA PRO A 49 -2.28 4.25 17.04
C PRO A 49 -2.20 5.19 15.82
N THR A 50 -1.68 6.41 15.99
CA THR A 50 -1.53 7.38 14.89
C THR A 50 -0.62 6.86 13.77
N MET A 51 0.52 6.26 14.15
CA MET A 51 1.45 5.62 13.21
C MET A 51 0.77 4.48 12.44
N THR A 52 0.01 3.64 13.13
CA THR A 52 -0.70 2.49 12.55
C THR A 52 -1.77 2.95 11.57
N LEU A 53 -2.55 3.98 11.95
CA LEU A 53 -3.59 4.57 11.11
C LEU A 53 -2.99 5.17 9.83
N PHE A 54 -1.85 5.85 9.92
CA PHE A 54 -1.17 6.35 8.73
C PHE A 54 -0.80 5.23 7.77
N VAL A 55 -0.22 4.14 8.27
CA VAL A 55 0.09 2.95 7.46
C VAL A 55 -1.19 2.37 6.84
N ASP A 56 -2.30 2.33 7.58
CA ASP A 56 -3.59 1.89 7.06
C ASP A 56 -4.09 2.76 5.91
N CYS A 57 -4.01 4.07 6.06
CA CYS A 57 -4.42 5.03 5.04
C CYS A 57 -3.52 4.97 3.80
N VAL A 58 -2.20 4.80 3.98
CA VAL A 58 -1.24 4.63 2.87
C VAL A 58 -1.58 3.37 2.09
N VAL A 59 -1.76 2.22 2.73
CA VAL A 59 -2.11 0.97 2.05
C VAL A 59 -3.43 1.10 1.28
N GLN A 60 -4.46 1.67 1.91
CA GLN A 60 -5.78 1.87 1.29
C GLN A 60 -5.75 2.86 0.11
N SER A 61 -4.81 3.82 0.11
CA SER A 61 -4.67 4.77 -0.99
C SER A 61 -4.35 4.08 -2.32
N GLY A 62 -3.65 2.94 -2.27
CA GLY A 62 -3.46 2.01 -3.38
C GLY A 62 -2.64 2.55 -4.56
N SER A 63 -2.03 3.73 -4.45
CA SER A 63 -1.17 4.29 -5.50
C SER A 63 0.18 3.55 -5.55
N ASN A 64 0.85 3.56 -6.71
CA ASN A 64 2.15 2.91 -6.83
C ASN A 64 3.20 3.46 -5.83
N PRO A 65 3.31 4.78 -5.59
CA PRO A 65 4.16 5.31 -4.53
C PRO A 65 3.81 4.80 -3.13
N ALA A 66 2.52 4.66 -2.82
CA ALA A 66 2.10 4.13 -1.52
C ALA A 66 2.51 2.67 -1.35
N VAL A 67 2.32 1.86 -2.38
CA VAL A 67 2.75 0.47 -2.39
C VAL A 67 4.28 0.35 -2.18
N MET A 68 5.06 1.21 -2.86
CA MET A 68 6.52 1.25 -2.69
C MET A 68 6.95 1.68 -1.29
N LEU A 69 6.27 2.67 -0.70
CA LEU A 69 6.54 3.05 0.69
C LEU A 69 6.35 1.84 1.62
N ILE A 70 5.23 1.12 1.52
CA ILE A 70 4.95 -0.02 2.40
C ILE A 70 6.00 -1.13 2.22
N LYS A 71 6.39 -1.43 0.98
CA LYS A 71 7.50 -2.34 0.70
C LYS A 71 8.76 -1.93 1.47
N GLU A 72 9.17 -0.67 1.36
CA GLU A 72 10.37 -0.18 2.05
C GLU A 72 10.24 -0.22 3.58
N LEU A 73 9.06 0.10 4.13
CA LEU A 73 8.83 0.01 5.58
C LEU A 73 8.94 -1.42 6.10
N VAL A 74 8.50 -2.42 5.31
CA VAL A 74 8.67 -3.83 5.63
C VAL A 74 10.14 -4.25 5.50
N GLU A 75 10.81 -3.91 4.39
CA GLU A 75 12.21 -4.29 4.15
C GLU A 75 13.17 -3.72 5.19
N THR A 76 12.89 -2.50 5.65
CA THR A 76 13.68 -1.80 6.68
C THR A 76 13.21 -2.11 8.10
N GLU A 77 12.27 -3.03 8.27
CA GLU A 77 11.69 -3.43 9.57
C GLU A 77 11.13 -2.26 10.39
N GLN A 78 10.71 -1.19 9.71
CA GLN A 78 10.04 -0.04 10.33
C GLN A 78 8.57 -0.32 10.65
N ILE A 79 7.98 -1.31 9.99
CA ILE A 79 6.77 -2.01 10.43
C ILE A 79 7.07 -3.51 10.45
N THR A 80 6.60 -4.20 11.49
CA THR A 80 6.91 -5.63 11.72
C THR A 80 5.68 -6.41 12.19
N GLY A 81 5.83 -7.74 12.31
CA GLY A 81 4.81 -8.63 12.87
C GLY A 81 3.45 -8.48 12.22
N ALA A 82 2.39 -8.46 13.05
CA ALA A 82 1.01 -8.37 12.57
C ALA A 82 0.73 -7.16 11.68
N LYS A 83 1.37 -6.00 11.95
CA LYS A 83 1.17 -4.79 11.13
C LYS A 83 1.76 -4.95 9.74
N ALA A 84 2.97 -5.48 9.63
CA ALA A 84 3.60 -5.77 8.35
C ALA A 84 2.79 -6.82 7.58
N THR A 85 2.38 -7.92 8.23
CA THR A 85 1.55 -8.96 7.61
C THR A 85 0.23 -8.40 7.09
N TRP A 86 -0.48 -7.61 7.89
CA TRP A 86 -1.72 -6.96 7.45
C TRP A 86 -1.48 -6.04 6.23
N ALA A 87 -0.42 -5.23 6.28
CA ALA A 87 -0.13 -4.28 5.21
C ALA A 87 0.14 -5.03 3.91
N LEU A 88 0.93 -6.11 3.94
CA LEU A 88 1.20 -6.95 2.78
C LEU A 88 -0.08 -7.57 2.23
N ALA A 89 -0.92 -8.16 3.09
CA ALA A 89 -2.20 -8.74 2.69
C ALA A 89 -3.06 -7.71 1.93
N ALA A 90 -3.21 -6.52 2.53
CA ALA A 90 -4.08 -5.47 2.05
C ALA A 90 -3.58 -4.84 0.73
N LEU A 91 -2.27 -4.82 0.45
CA LEU A 91 -1.75 -4.37 -0.85
C LEU A 91 -2.28 -5.22 -2.01
N GLY A 92 -2.47 -6.53 -1.81
CA GLY A 92 -3.07 -7.42 -2.82
C GLY A 92 -4.46 -6.97 -3.28
N TYR A 93 -5.21 -6.36 -2.36
CA TYR A 93 -6.57 -5.89 -2.61
C TYR A 93 -6.59 -4.43 -3.13
N PHE A 94 -5.90 -3.53 -2.44
CA PHE A 94 -6.03 -2.07 -2.64
C PHE A 94 -5.15 -1.50 -3.74
N ALA A 95 -4.10 -2.19 -4.21
CA ALA A 95 -3.29 -1.67 -5.30
C ALA A 95 -4.18 -1.38 -6.53
N LYS A 96 -4.19 -0.12 -6.94
CA LYS A 96 -5.06 0.40 -8.00
C LYS A 96 -4.54 0.06 -9.39
N THR A 97 -3.21 0.02 -9.55
CA THR A 97 -2.55 -0.23 -10.83
C THR A 97 -1.40 -1.23 -10.67
N PRO A 98 -1.68 -2.55 -10.72
CA PRO A 98 -0.66 -3.58 -10.62
C PRO A 98 0.19 -3.59 -11.90
N THR A 99 1.23 -2.75 -11.95
CA THR A 99 2.16 -2.73 -13.08
C THR A 99 3.08 -3.93 -13.03
N ARG A 100 3.68 -4.29 -14.18
CA ARG A 100 4.68 -5.37 -14.22
C ARG A 100 5.85 -5.09 -13.27
N GLN A 101 6.27 -3.82 -13.20
CA GLN A 101 7.30 -3.37 -12.27
C GLN A 101 6.87 -3.59 -10.81
N LEU A 102 5.65 -3.21 -10.45
CA LEU A 102 5.15 -3.37 -9.07
C LEU A 102 5.13 -4.84 -8.63
N LEU A 103 4.68 -5.73 -9.52
CA LEU A 103 4.70 -7.18 -9.27
C LEU A 103 6.14 -7.71 -9.15
N HIS A 104 7.08 -7.19 -9.95
CA HIS A 104 8.50 -7.52 -9.81
C HIS A 104 9.05 -7.11 -8.44
N GLU A 105 8.69 -5.92 -7.95
CA GLU A 105 9.08 -5.43 -6.63
C GLU A 105 8.53 -6.33 -5.50
N PHE A 106 7.30 -6.84 -5.63
CA PHE A 106 6.72 -7.78 -4.66
C PHE A 106 7.38 -9.15 -4.69
N ILE A 107 7.72 -9.65 -5.88
CA ILE A 107 8.48 -10.89 -6.03
C ILE A 107 9.87 -10.74 -5.42
N ASN A 108 10.50 -9.56 -5.56
CA ASN A 108 11.77 -9.28 -4.90
C ASN A 108 11.62 -9.17 -3.39
N LEU A 109 10.52 -8.59 -2.90
CA LEU A 109 10.20 -8.51 -1.47
C LEU A 109 10.11 -9.89 -0.81
N LEU A 110 9.65 -10.93 -1.53
CA LEU A 110 9.69 -12.31 -1.04
C LEU A 110 11.09 -12.75 -0.61
N LYS A 111 12.15 -12.24 -1.25
CA LYS A 111 13.54 -12.59 -0.95
C LYS A 111 14.10 -11.80 0.24
N SER A 112 13.37 -10.81 0.74
CA SER A 112 13.82 -9.98 1.85
C SER A 112 13.90 -10.80 3.15
N ARG A 113 14.85 -10.45 4.02
CA ARG A 113 15.03 -11.11 5.32
C ARG A 113 13.75 -11.09 6.16
N PRO A 114 13.00 -9.97 6.32
CA PRO A 114 11.81 -9.93 7.17
C PRO A 114 10.72 -10.88 6.69
N VAL A 115 10.52 -11.00 5.37
CA VAL A 115 9.52 -11.90 4.79
C VAL A 115 9.97 -13.36 4.87
N GLN A 116 11.25 -13.67 4.67
CA GLN A 116 11.74 -15.05 4.82
C GLN A 116 11.77 -15.53 6.28
N ALA A 117 11.88 -14.60 7.24
CA ALA A 117 11.94 -14.92 8.66
C ALA A 117 10.58 -15.29 9.29
N SER A 118 9.45 -14.96 8.64
CA SER A 118 8.10 -15.30 9.10
C SER A 118 7.34 -16.09 8.05
N THR A 119 6.87 -17.28 8.44
CA THR A 119 6.03 -18.13 7.59
C THR A 119 4.74 -17.42 7.20
N GLU A 120 4.13 -16.69 8.14
CA GLU A 120 2.90 -15.92 7.94
C GLU A 120 3.15 -14.81 6.91
N MET A 121 4.20 -14.00 7.07
CA MET A 121 4.53 -12.94 6.12
C MET A 121 4.83 -13.51 4.73
N LYS A 122 5.55 -14.63 4.64
CA LYS A 122 5.84 -15.32 3.38
C LYS A 122 4.57 -15.79 2.68
N GLN A 123 3.68 -16.48 3.39
CA GLN A 123 2.42 -16.98 2.83
C GLN A 123 1.50 -15.83 2.42
N THR A 124 1.39 -14.80 3.25
CA THR A 124 0.61 -13.60 2.93
C THR A 124 1.14 -12.90 1.70
N THR A 125 2.47 -12.69 1.60
CA THR A 125 3.06 -12.03 0.42
C THR A 125 2.82 -12.84 -0.85
N LEU A 126 2.94 -14.17 -0.79
CA LEU A 126 2.62 -15.05 -1.91
C LEU A 126 1.15 -14.95 -2.33
N ALA A 127 0.23 -14.93 -1.37
CA ALA A 127 -1.21 -14.77 -1.63
C ALA A 127 -1.49 -13.41 -2.29
N SER A 128 -0.93 -12.32 -1.76
CA SER A 128 -1.10 -10.99 -2.34
C SER A 128 -0.56 -10.87 -3.76
N ILE A 129 0.57 -11.53 -4.07
CA ILE A 129 1.08 -11.61 -5.45
C ILE A 129 0.08 -12.34 -6.36
N ALA A 130 -0.49 -13.46 -5.90
CA ALA A 130 -1.49 -14.20 -6.66
C ALA A 130 -2.76 -13.36 -6.89
N ASP A 131 -3.22 -12.61 -5.89
CA ASP A 131 -4.38 -11.72 -6.00
C ASP A 131 -4.15 -10.60 -7.03
N LEU A 132 -2.97 -9.97 -6.98
CA LEU A 132 -2.59 -8.94 -7.95
C LEU A 132 -2.53 -9.51 -9.36
N LEU A 133 -1.92 -10.68 -9.53
CA LEU A 133 -1.84 -11.35 -10.83
C LEU A 133 -3.23 -11.72 -11.36
N ASN A 134 -4.10 -12.27 -10.51
CA ASN A 134 -5.48 -12.58 -10.87
C ASN A 134 -6.26 -11.32 -11.27
N SER A 135 -5.97 -10.18 -10.62
CA SER A 135 -6.65 -8.92 -10.93
C SER A 135 -6.32 -8.35 -12.32
N VAL A 136 -5.18 -8.74 -12.90
CA VAL A 136 -4.74 -8.30 -14.24
C VAL A 136 -4.80 -9.41 -15.30
N CYS A 137 -4.78 -10.69 -14.91
CA CYS A 137 -4.81 -11.84 -15.82
C CYS A 137 -6.09 -12.67 -15.76
N GLY A 138 -6.90 -12.57 -14.71
CA GLY A 138 -8.05 -13.44 -14.50
C GLY A 138 -9.17 -13.23 -15.52
N SER A 139 -9.41 -11.98 -15.95
CA SER A 139 -10.28 -11.69 -17.10
C SER A 139 -9.98 -10.32 -17.69
N ARG A 140 -10.27 -10.15 -18.99
CA ARG A 140 -10.15 -8.85 -19.67
C ARG A 140 -10.98 -7.76 -19.01
N PHE A 141 -12.15 -8.09 -18.46
CA PHE A 141 -13.02 -7.14 -17.76
C PHE A 141 -12.40 -6.63 -16.45
N LEU A 142 -11.82 -7.53 -15.64
CA LEU A 142 -11.13 -7.14 -14.42
C LEU A 142 -9.86 -6.35 -14.73
N ALA A 143 -9.09 -6.82 -15.72
CA ALA A 143 -7.87 -6.16 -16.17
C ALA A 143 -8.15 -4.72 -16.63
N ALA A 144 -9.19 -4.50 -17.45
CA ALA A 144 -9.57 -3.17 -17.94
C ALA A 144 -9.95 -2.17 -16.83
N LYS A 145 -10.33 -2.63 -15.63
CA LYS A 145 -10.66 -1.77 -14.49
C LYS A 145 -9.45 -1.37 -13.66
N LYS A 146 -8.40 -2.18 -13.62
CA LYS A 146 -7.21 -1.98 -12.76
C LYS A 146 -5.93 -1.68 -13.53
N TYR A 147 -5.86 -2.02 -14.81
CA TYR A 147 -4.68 -1.86 -15.63
C TYR A 147 -5.01 -1.06 -16.89
N PRO A 148 -4.28 0.02 -17.21
CA PRO A 148 -4.56 0.86 -18.36
C PRO A 148 -4.08 0.18 -19.65
N VAL A 149 -4.85 -0.83 -20.11
CA VAL A 149 -4.52 -1.66 -21.28
C VAL A 149 -4.26 -0.82 -22.54
N SER A 150 -4.98 0.28 -22.71
CA SER A 150 -4.83 1.19 -23.86
C SER A 150 -3.47 1.88 -23.95
N VAL A 151 -2.75 2.00 -22.82
CA VAL A 151 -1.45 2.68 -22.75
C VAL A 151 -0.31 1.69 -22.49
N MET A 152 -0.56 0.67 -21.66
CA MET A 152 0.47 -0.28 -21.24
C MET A 152 0.40 -1.64 -21.96
N GLY A 153 -0.50 -1.82 -22.93
CA GLY A 153 -0.75 -3.09 -23.60
C GLY A 153 -1.47 -4.10 -22.71
N ASP A 154 -1.61 -5.33 -23.16
CA ASP A 154 -2.17 -6.41 -22.33
C ASP A 154 -1.11 -6.92 -21.32
N PHE A 155 -1.48 -7.01 -20.05
CA PHE A 155 -0.55 -7.45 -18.99
C PHE A 155 -0.08 -8.90 -19.22
N CYS A 156 -0.95 -9.76 -19.74
CA CYS A 156 -0.75 -11.21 -19.76
C CYS A 156 -0.58 -11.76 -21.18
N ASP A 157 -0.69 -10.92 -22.20
CA ASP A 157 -0.27 -11.31 -23.54
C ASP A 157 1.26 -11.22 -23.63
N HIS A 158 1.84 -12.32 -24.10
CA HIS A 158 3.23 -12.36 -24.54
C HIS A 158 3.28 -11.85 -25.98
N LYS A 159 3.65 -10.58 -26.14
CA LYS A 159 4.33 -10.10 -27.35
C LYS A 159 5.51 -9.24 -26.95
#